data_AF-A0A4S2RHN6-F1
#
_entry.id   AF-A0A4S2RHN6-F1
#
_cell.length_a   1.000
_cell.length_b   1.000
_cell.length_c   1.000
_cell.angle_alpha   90.00
_cell.angle_beta   90.00
_cell.angle_gamma   90.00
#
_symmetry.space_group_name_H-M   'P 1'
#
loop_
_entity.id
_entity.type
_entity.pdbx_description
1 polymer ?
#
loop_
_entity_poly.entity_id
_entity_poly.type
_entity_poly.pdbx_seq_one_letter_code
_entity_poly.pdbx_strand_id
1 'polypeptide(L)'
;LYGLFTEPVVTDSGHGGVRTWVAGSDGRLHTVGDVAPGGAGRALGVADRAVRLGDTALTHRELGRAGLAVSGATVSPDGRLGAGKGVKAVTARGAAWTEPPLAALWETPPAAQAARALRTTSRYGDPGGGGGDLLFLDVELLGAVAEPGGTCLLALCEGGIPVRLAVADDDPALAHRDNLMLLATAPGTRLRIIGRMVPALHPRLTLLACSHPAGEGTLDLGLDRLRRADLPDPSAPVRPAPPQPGGSGAESPLFLLERRVEQAVTAGRSALGMLGDVTAETRRIRRAGLPTAAGLLAALCASAGRRERDLFGRLLPADTDGFATHWLTAARYTAAVAESLCAAAWEPPLRRSAGRPLDRPRSG
;
A
#
# COMPACT_ATOMS: atom_id res chain seq x y z
N LEU A 1 8.18 -19.36 15.11
CA LEU A 1 7.97 -18.51 13.93
C LEU A 1 7.16 -19.30 12.91
N TYR A 2 6.25 -18.63 12.22
CA TYR A 2 5.33 -19.21 11.25
C TYR A 2 5.53 -18.50 9.92
N GLY A 3 5.82 -19.25 8.85
CA GLY A 3 5.94 -18.71 7.50
C GLY A 3 4.66 -18.03 7.02
N LEU A 4 4.81 -16.89 6.35
CA LEU A 4 3.71 -16.21 5.69
C LEU A 4 3.81 -16.33 4.16
N PHE A 5 4.88 -15.76 3.60
CA PHE A 5 5.15 -15.72 2.16
C PHE A 5 6.59 -15.28 1.90
N THR A 6 7.07 -15.46 0.67
CA THR A 6 8.34 -14.90 0.19
C THR A 6 8.08 -13.97 -1.00
N GLU A 7 8.57 -12.74 -0.94
CA GLU A 7 8.53 -11.83 -2.08
C GLU A 7 9.92 -11.68 -2.72
N PRO A 8 9.99 -11.60 -4.06
CA PRO A 8 11.20 -11.18 -4.73
C PRO A 8 11.48 -9.70 -4.43
N VAL A 9 12.76 -9.35 -4.41
CA VAL A 9 13.23 -7.97 -4.29
C VAL A 9 14.11 -7.69 -5.49
N VAL A 10 13.66 -6.77 -6.35
CA VAL A 10 14.44 -6.22 -7.46
C VAL A 10 14.47 -4.71 -7.29
N THR A 11 15.61 -4.10 -7.55
CA THR A 11 15.78 -2.65 -7.41
C THR A 11 16.45 -2.08 -8.65
N ASP A 12 16.18 -0.81 -8.94
CA ASP A 12 16.81 -0.07 -10.06
C ASP A 12 18.34 -0.01 -9.94
N SER A 13 18.88 -0.17 -8.74
CA SER A 13 20.33 -0.23 -8.48
C SER A 13 20.99 -1.55 -8.92
N GLY A 14 20.23 -2.47 -9.53
CA GLY A 14 20.71 -3.78 -9.98
C GLY A 14 20.79 -4.85 -8.89
N HIS A 15 20.30 -4.56 -7.68
CA HIS A 15 20.18 -5.58 -6.62
C HIS A 15 18.98 -6.50 -6.86
N GLY A 16 19.16 -7.76 -6.47
CA GLY A 16 18.22 -8.85 -6.62
C GLY A 16 18.26 -9.79 -5.42
N GLY A 17 17.12 -10.35 -5.04
CA GLY A 17 17.05 -11.26 -3.91
C GLY A 17 15.63 -11.58 -3.49
N VAL A 18 15.47 -12.00 -2.25
CA VAL A 18 14.15 -12.26 -1.67
C VAL A 18 14.06 -11.76 -0.25
N ARG A 19 12.82 -11.53 0.19
CA ARG A 19 12.46 -11.28 1.57
C ARG A 19 11.36 -12.27 1.97
N THR A 20 11.67 -13.15 2.91
CA THR A 20 10.70 -14.08 3.50
C THR A 20 10.13 -13.48 4.77
N TRP A 21 8.81 -13.43 4.82
CA TRP A 21 8.04 -12.94 5.96
C TRP A 21 7.64 -14.10 6.87
N VAL A 22 7.87 -13.90 8.16
CA VAL A 22 7.49 -14.85 9.21
C VAL A 22 6.82 -14.11 10.36
N ALA A 23 5.85 -14.75 11.01
CA ALA A 23 5.19 -14.23 12.19
C ALA A 23 5.68 -14.93 13.47
N GLY A 24 5.78 -14.17 14.56
CA GLY A 24 5.86 -14.69 15.92
C GLY A 24 4.53 -15.30 16.38
N SER A 25 4.55 -16.03 17.49
CA SER A 25 3.32 -16.52 18.13
C SER A 25 2.44 -15.39 18.69
N ASP A 26 3.04 -14.20 18.88
CA ASP A 26 2.38 -12.95 19.27
C ASP A 26 1.85 -12.15 18.06
N GLY A 27 1.97 -12.68 16.84
CA GLY A 27 1.57 -12.01 15.61
C GLY A 27 2.54 -10.93 15.12
N ARG A 28 3.69 -10.72 15.79
CA ARG A 28 4.70 -9.77 15.31
C ARG A 28 5.36 -10.28 14.03
N LEU A 29 5.54 -9.39 13.06
CA LEU A 29 6.15 -9.71 11.79
C LEU A 29 7.66 -9.53 11.84
N HIS A 30 8.34 -10.48 11.23
CA HIS A 30 9.77 -10.49 11.07
C HIS A 30 10.15 -10.86 9.65
N THR A 31 11.37 -10.49 9.26
CA THR A 31 11.87 -10.79 7.92
C THR A 31 13.20 -11.52 7.97
N VAL A 32 13.40 -12.41 6.99
CA VAL A 32 14.70 -12.98 6.66
C VAL A 32 14.93 -12.75 5.17
N GLY A 33 16.05 -12.10 4.83
CA GLY A 33 16.33 -11.72 3.45
C GLY A 33 17.75 -12.04 3.02
N ASP A 34 17.90 -12.30 1.74
CA ASP A 34 19.18 -12.38 1.04
C ASP A 34 19.03 -11.53 -0.23
N VAL A 35 19.58 -10.32 -0.17
CA VAL A 35 19.58 -9.34 -1.27
C VAL A 35 21.03 -8.94 -1.54
N ALA A 36 21.44 -9.06 -2.80
CA ALA A 36 22.76 -8.64 -3.26
C ALA A 36 22.68 -8.24 -4.74
N PRO A 37 23.75 -7.71 -5.37
CA PRO A 37 23.76 -7.45 -6.81
C PRO A 37 23.38 -8.70 -7.63
N GLY A 38 22.55 -8.51 -8.66
CA GLY A 38 22.16 -9.60 -9.59
C GLY A 38 20.75 -9.54 -10.19
N GLY A 39 19.96 -8.49 -9.93
CA GLY A 39 18.64 -8.26 -10.53
C GLY A 39 17.63 -9.41 -10.41
N ALA A 40 16.65 -9.46 -11.31
CA ALA A 40 15.55 -10.43 -11.26
C ALA A 40 16.01 -11.89 -11.34
N GLY A 41 17.05 -12.19 -12.14
CA GLY A 41 17.60 -13.55 -12.21
C GLY A 41 18.12 -14.05 -10.86
N ARG A 42 18.74 -13.18 -10.07
CA ARG A 42 19.11 -13.50 -8.68
C ARG A 42 17.89 -13.65 -7.79
N ALA A 43 16.91 -12.76 -7.90
CA ALA A 43 15.69 -12.83 -7.07
C ALA A 43 15.01 -14.20 -7.19
N LEU A 44 14.88 -14.71 -8.42
CA LEU A 44 14.35 -16.05 -8.68
C LEU A 44 15.24 -17.15 -8.10
N GLY A 45 16.56 -17.08 -8.33
CA GLY A 45 17.49 -18.11 -7.87
C GLY A 45 17.69 -18.17 -6.36
N VAL A 46 17.49 -17.07 -5.63
CA VAL A 46 17.65 -17.01 -4.16
C VAL A 46 16.44 -17.59 -3.45
N ALA A 47 15.25 -17.59 -4.06
CA ALA A 47 14.05 -18.19 -3.47
C ALA A 47 14.26 -19.67 -3.08
N ASP A 48 15.04 -20.41 -3.88
CA ASP A 48 15.35 -21.83 -3.66
C ASP A 48 16.69 -22.05 -2.92
N ARG A 49 17.30 -21.01 -2.35
CA ARG A 49 18.50 -21.13 -1.51
C ARG A 49 18.11 -21.29 -0.05
N ALA A 50 18.89 -22.09 0.66
CA ALA A 50 18.79 -22.24 2.11
C ALA A 50 18.92 -20.89 2.82
N VAL A 51 18.00 -20.66 3.76
CA VAL A 51 17.95 -19.47 4.58
C VAL A 51 19.15 -19.45 5.52
N ARG A 52 19.87 -18.33 5.53
CA ARG A 52 21.00 -18.12 6.46
C ARG A 52 20.46 -17.73 7.83
N LEU A 53 19.83 -18.66 8.55
CA LEU A 53 19.32 -18.44 9.91
C LEU A 53 19.53 -19.71 10.75
N GLY A 54 20.56 -19.71 11.60
CA GLY A 54 20.97 -20.92 12.34
C GLY A 54 21.33 -22.07 11.40
N ASP A 55 21.09 -23.30 11.85
CA ASP A 55 21.43 -24.54 11.13
C ASP A 55 20.28 -25.10 10.28
N THR A 56 19.28 -24.28 9.95
CA THR A 56 18.12 -24.73 9.14
C THR A 56 18.52 -25.01 7.70
N ALA A 57 17.95 -26.07 7.12
CA ALA A 57 18.10 -26.40 5.70
C ALA A 57 16.96 -25.85 4.82
N LEU A 58 15.95 -25.20 5.44
CA LEU A 58 14.82 -24.66 4.69
C LEU A 58 15.28 -23.58 3.72
N THR A 59 14.80 -23.66 2.49
CA THR A 59 14.89 -22.58 1.50
C THR A 59 13.98 -21.41 1.87
N HIS A 60 14.16 -20.26 1.23
CA HIS A 60 13.27 -19.12 1.43
C HIS A 60 11.81 -19.47 1.07
N ARG A 61 11.62 -20.15 -0.07
CA ARG A 61 10.30 -20.63 -0.52
C ARG A 61 9.66 -21.59 0.48
N GLU A 62 10.43 -22.53 1.05
CA GLU A 62 9.92 -23.45 2.07
C GLU A 62 9.62 -22.73 3.40
N LEU A 63 10.51 -21.85 3.86
CA LEU A 63 10.31 -21.08 5.09
C LEU A 63 9.04 -20.23 5.03
N GLY A 64 8.69 -19.69 3.85
CA GLY A 64 7.45 -18.95 3.63
C GLY A 64 6.18 -19.75 3.94
N ARG A 65 6.25 -21.09 4.01
CA ARG A 65 5.11 -21.99 4.26
C ARG A 65 5.30 -22.92 5.45
N ALA A 66 6.47 -22.91 6.08
CA ALA A 66 6.86 -23.82 7.16
C ALA A 66 6.83 -23.15 8.55
N GLY A 67 7.06 -23.95 9.59
CA GLY A 67 7.32 -23.45 10.95
C GLY A 67 8.82 -23.49 11.27
N LEU A 68 9.28 -22.57 12.11
CA LEU A 68 10.66 -22.53 12.58
C LEU A 68 10.72 -22.18 14.06
N ALA A 69 11.37 -23.04 14.85
CA ALA A 69 11.73 -22.73 16.23
C ALA A 69 13.11 -22.08 16.24
N VAL A 70 13.19 -20.83 16.69
CA VAL A 70 14.42 -20.02 16.67
C VAL A 70 14.77 -19.57 18.09
N SER A 71 16.06 -19.67 18.43
CA SER A 71 16.61 -19.17 19.69
C SER A 71 17.90 -18.38 19.43
N GLY A 72 18.12 -17.33 20.21
CA GLY A 72 19.33 -16.50 20.13
C GLY A 72 19.38 -15.51 18.95
N ALA A 73 18.33 -15.42 18.13
CA ALA A 73 18.25 -14.45 17.03
C ALA A 73 18.07 -13.02 17.54
N THR A 74 18.80 -12.09 16.94
CA THR A 74 18.60 -10.65 17.16
C THR A 74 17.53 -10.12 16.22
N VAL A 75 16.69 -9.20 16.68
CA VAL A 75 15.72 -8.49 15.85
C VAL A 75 16.21 -7.05 15.69
N SER A 76 16.43 -6.60 14.47
CA SER A 76 16.74 -5.19 14.21
C SER A 76 15.49 -4.31 14.33
N PRO A 77 15.62 -2.97 14.40
CA PRO A 77 14.47 -2.07 14.53
C PRO A 77 13.43 -2.23 13.42
N ASP A 78 13.88 -2.55 12.20
CA ASP A 78 13.04 -2.84 11.02
C ASP A 78 12.52 -4.29 10.99
N GLY A 79 12.68 -5.07 12.07
CA GLY A 79 12.12 -6.41 12.21
C GLY A 79 12.90 -7.53 11.53
N ARG A 80 14.10 -7.28 11.00
CA ARG A 80 14.92 -8.31 10.36
C ARG A 80 15.60 -9.21 11.40
N LEU A 81 15.53 -10.52 11.19
CA LEU A 81 16.19 -11.51 12.02
C LEU A 81 17.67 -11.63 11.62
N GLY A 82 18.55 -11.45 12.60
CA GLY A 82 19.99 -11.65 12.46
C GLY A 82 20.38 -13.10 12.72
N ALA A 83 21.37 -13.58 11.97
CA ALA A 83 21.90 -14.95 12.02
C ALA A 83 23.31 -15.01 12.63
N GLY A 84 23.47 -14.45 13.82
CA GLY A 84 24.74 -14.46 14.54
C GLY A 84 25.19 -15.87 14.97
N LYS A 85 26.45 -15.99 15.43
CA LYS A 85 27.08 -17.27 15.81
C LYS A 85 26.34 -18.10 16.88
N GLY A 86 25.45 -17.47 17.67
CA GLY A 86 24.66 -18.13 18.71
C GLY A 86 23.25 -18.52 18.28
N VAL A 87 22.86 -18.25 17.03
CA VAL A 87 21.50 -18.49 16.55
C VAL A 87 21.31 -19.96 16.25
N LYS A 88 20.27 -20.55 16.84
CA LYS A 88 19.83 -21.91 16.54
C LYS A 88 18.45 -21.85 15.93
N ALA A 89 18.25 -22.59 14.86
CA ALA A 89 16.98 -22.68 14.17
C ALA A 89 16.71 -24.12 13.76
N VAL A 90 15.52 -24.63 14.08
CA VAL A 90 15.10 -25.98 13.74
C VAL A 90 13.70 -25.93 13.15
N THR A 91 13.46 -26.70 12.09
CA THR A 91 12.14 -26.83 11.48
C THR A 91 11.12 -27.28 12.53
N ALA A 92 9.98 -26.62 12.54
CA ALA A 92 8.87 -26.90 13.43
C ALA A 92 7.58 -27.01 12.61
N ARG A 93 6.49 -27.43 13.27
CA ARG A 93 5.17 -27.40 12.65
C ARG A 93 4.80 -25.96 12.29
N GLY A 94 4.44 -25.73 11.02
CA GLY A 94 3.86 -24.47 10.56
C GLY A 94 2.41 -24.28 11.01
N ALA A 95 1.79 -23.20 10.54
CA ALA A 95 0.36 -22.97 10.68
C ALA A 95 -0.19 -22.54 9.33
N ALA A 96 -1.37 -23.04 8.94
CA ALA A 96 -2.07 -22.49 7.80
C ALA A 96 -2.49 -21.04 8.10
N TRP A 97 -2.71 -20.23 7.07
CA TRP A 97 -3.20 -18.85 7.28
C TRP A 97 -4.53 -18.81 8.04
N THR A 98 -5.36 -19.85 7.94
CA THR A 98 -6.65 -20.02 8.62
C THR A 98 -6.54 -20.57 10.04
N GLU A 99 -5.34 -20.95 10.48
CA GLU A 99 -5.11 -21.53 11.80
C GLU A 99 -4.39 -20.56 12.74
N PRO A 100 -4.64 -20.62 14.06
CA PRO A 100 -3.83 -19.90 15.02
C PRO A 100 -2.35 -20.32 14.95
N PRO A 101 -1.40 -19.39 15.14
CA PRO A 101 -1.63 -17.99 15.49
C PRO A 101 -1.81 -17.06 14.28
N LEU A 102 -1.63 -17.55 13.04
CA LEU A 102 -1.66 -16.71 11.84
C LEU A 102 -3.03 -16.12 11.54
N ALA A 103 -4.11 -16.86 11.82
CA ALA A 103 -5.48 -16.41 11.59
C ALA A 103 -5.77 -15.03 12.18
N ALA A 104 -5.18 -14.71 13.34
CA ALA A 104 -5.36 -13.43 14.03
C ALA A 104 -4.94 -12.20 13.20
N LEU A 105 -4.03 -12.36 12.22
CA LEU A 105 -3.64 -11.27 11.32
C LEU A 105 -4.81 -10.81 10.43
N TRP A 106 -5.68 -11.74 10.02
CA TRP A 106 -6.86 -11.48 9.19
C TRP A 106 -8.08 -11.03 10.00
N GLU A 107 -8.14 -11.35 11.30
CA GLU A 107 -9.24 -10.90 12.17
C GLU A 107 -9.22 -9.39 12.45
N THR A 108 -8.11 -8.71 12.20
CA THR A 108 -8.02 -7.26 12.38
C THR A 108 -8.81 -6.54 11.28
N PRO A 109 -9.75 -5.63 11.60
CA PRO A 109 -10.56 -4.95 10.58
C PRO A 109 -9.72 -4.23 9.51
N PRO A 110 -10.12 -4.24 8.23
CA PRO A 110 -9.37 -3.63 7.13
C PRO A 110 -8.99 -2.16 7.40
N ALA A 111 -9.92 -1.36 7.93
CA ALA A 111 -9.69 0.04 8.28
C ALA A 111 -8.57 0.22 9.32
N ALA A 112 -8.52 -0.66 10.33
CA ALA A 112 -7.48 -0.61 11.37
C ALA A 112 -6.11 -1.01 10.81
N GLN A 113 -6.06 -2.01 9.92
CA GLN A 113 -4.84 -2.39 9.21
C GLN A 113 -4.35 -1.26 8.29
N ALA A 114 -5.25 -0.62 7.54
CA ALA A 114 -4.94 0.50 6.67
C ALA A 114 -4.40 1.71 7.46
N ALA A 115 -5.03 2.05 8.59
CA ALA A 115 -4.56 3.13 9.46
C ALA A 115 -3.15 2.83 10.03
N ARG A 116 -2.85 1.57 10.38
CA ARG A 116 -1.50 1.14 10.78
C ARG A 116 -0.50 1.30 9.64
N ALA A 117 -0.86 0.87 8.42
CA ALA A 117 0.00 0.96 7.25
C ALA A 117 0.30 2.40 6.85
N LEU A 118 -0.69 3.29 6.92
CA LEU A 118 -0.52 4.72 6.63
C LEU A 118 0.42 5.39 7.64
N ARG A 119 0.33 5.06 8.93
CA ARG A 119 1.28 5.55 9.94
C ARG A 119 2.72 5.09 9.66
N THR A 120 2.88 3.86 9.19
CA THR A 120 4.20 3.26 8.90
C THR A 120 4.83 3.84 7.63
N THR A 121 4.01 4.19 6.64
CA THR A 121 4.46 4.73 5.34
C THR A 121 4.53 6.26 5.32
N SER A 122 4.01 6.93 6.35
CA SER A 122 4.07 8.38 6.46
C SER A 122 5.52 8.85 6.49
N ARG A 123 5.84 9.82 5.62
CA ARG A 123 7.18 10.44 5.54
C ARG A 123 7.65 11.07 6.86
N TYR A 124 6.72 11.30 7.78
CA TYR A 124 6.95 11.94 9.07
C TYR A 124 6.63 11.02 10.25
N GLY A 125 6.30 9.75 9.99
CA GLY A 125 6.09 8.76 11.03
C GLY A 125 7.43 8.26 11.58
N ASP A 126 7.42 7.80 12.82
CA ASP A 126 8.52 6.97 13.30
C ASP A 126 8.60 5.72 12.41
N PRO A 127 9.81 5.28 12.04
CA PRO A 127 9.96 4.01 11.33
C PRO A 127 9.39 2.89 12.21
N GLY A 128 8.19 2.45 11.87
CA GLY A 128 7.52 1.35 12.54
C GLY A 128 8.32 0.06 12.37
N GLY A 129 8.04 -0.93 13.24
CA GLY A 129 8.58 -2.27 13.06
C GLY A 129 8.23 -2.86 11.69
N GLY A 130 9.05 -3.80 11.22
CA GLY A 130 8.90 -4.42 9.90
C GLY A 130 7.48 -4.93 9.63
N GLY A 131 6.94 -4.62 8.44
CA GLY A 131 5.66 -5.16 7.95
C GLY A 131 4.42 -4.41 8.41
N GLY A 132 4.56 -3.25 9.06
CA GLY A 132 3.41 -2.40 9.41
C GLY A 132 2.57 -1.94 8.21
N ASP A 133 3.18 -1.94 7.02
CA ASP A 133 2.60 -1.57 5.72
C ASP A 133 1.85 -2.71 5.00
N LEU A 134 1.86 -3.92 5.57
CA LEU A 134 1.13 -5.08 5.06
C LEU A 134 -0.32 -5.11 5.56
N LEU A 135 -1.20 -5.56 4.68
CA LEU A 135 -2.62 -5.82 4.94
C LEU A 135 -2.94 -7.28 4.64
N PHE A 136 -3.72 -7.86 5.53
CA PHE A 136 -4.16 -9.25 5.53
C PHE A 136 -5.68 -9.24 5.36
N LEU A 137 -6.15 -9.50 4.14
CA LEU A 137 -7.57 -9.36 3.79
C LEU A 137 -8.15 -10.68 3.26
N ASP A 138 -9.41 -10.95 3.56
CA ASP A 138 -10.22 -11.90 2.83
C ASP A 138 -11.02 -11.13 1.76
N VAL A 139 -10.94 -11.57 0.50
CA VAL A 139 -11.50 -10.85 -0.64
C VAL A 139 -12.22 -11.78 -1.61
N GLU A 140 -13.21 -11.23 -2.32
CA GLU A 140 -13.85 -11.86 -3.48
C GLU A 140 -13.44 -11.13 -4.76
N LEU A 141 -12.95 -11.85 -5.76
CA LEU A 141 -12.50 -11.25 -7.01
C LEU A 141 -13.69 -10.76 -7.84
N LEU A 142 -13.64 -9.54 -8.36
CA LEU A 142 -14.67 -8.96 -9.23
C LEU A 142 -14.25 -8.91 -10.71
N GLY A 143 -12.94 -8.90 -10.97
CA GLY A 143 -12.36 -8.93 -12.32
C GLY A 143 -11.46 -7.73 -12.64
N ALA A 144 -11.05 -7.62 -13.90
CA ALA A 144 -10.16 -6.55 -14.35
C ALA A 144 -10.87 -5.19 -14.47
N VAL A 145 -10.17 -4.11 -14.10
CA VAL A 145 -10.56 -2.71 -14.31
C VAL A 145 -9.43 -1.96 -14.99
N ALA A 146 -9.76 -1.14 -16.00
CA ALA A 146 -8.80 -0.27 -16.67
C ALA A 146 -8.65 1.06 -15.93
N GLU A 147 -7.41 1.53 -15.79
CA GLU A 147 -7.05 2.78 -15.12
C GLU A 147 -5.97 3.54 -15.89
N PRO A 148 -5.80 4.85 -15.65
CA PRO A 148 -4.60 5.55 -16.07
C PRO A 148 -3.36 4.85 -15.50
N GLY A 149 -2.54 4.26 -16.38
CA GLY A 149 -1.35 3.50 -15.99
C GLY A 149 -1.47 1.98 -16.11
N GLY A 150 -2.60 1.43 -16.53
CA GLY A 150 -2.73 0.01 -16.90
C GLY A 150 -4.01 -0.66 -16.40
N THR A 151 -3.94 -1.97 -16.20
CA THR A 151 -5.06 -2.79 -15.71
C THR A 151 -4.80 -3.18 -14.26
N CYS A 152 -5.80 -3.03 -13.41
CA CYS A 152 -5.78 -3.55 -12.03
C CYS A 152 -6.85 -4.64 -11.84
N LEU A 153 -6.69 -5.46 -10.80
CA LEU A 153 -7.68 -6.42 -10.38
C LEU A 153 -8.55 -5.79 -9.30
N LEU A 154 -9.86 -5.70 -9.55
CA LEU A 154 -10.82 -5.28 -8.55
C LEU A 154 -11.24 -6.49 -7.71
N ALA A 155 -11.20 -6.32 -6.39
CA ALA A 155 -11.71 -7.28 -5.44
C ALA A 155 -12.63 -6.59 -4.42
N LEU A 156 -13.51 -7.34 -3.80
CA LEU A 156 -14.37 -6.90 -2.72
C LEU A 156 -13.87 -7.48 -1.41
N CYS A 157 -13.41 -6.63 -0.51
CA CYS A 157 -13.02 -7.02 0.84
C CYS A 157 -14.27 -7.16 1.74
N GLU A 158 -14.11 -7.89 2.84
CA GLU A 158 -15.09 -7.89 3.93
C GLU A 158 -15.52 -6.44 4.30
N GLY A 159 -16.80 -6.28 4.62
CA GLY A 159 -17.41 -4.96 4.82
C GLY A 159 -17.86 -4.27 3.53
N GLY A 160 -17.69 -4.92 2.36
CA GLY A 160 -18.15 -4.41 1.07
C GLY A 160 -17.25 -3.30 0.52
N ILE A 161 -15.97 -3.30 0.92
CA ILE A 161 -14.99 -2.29 0.52
C ILE A 161 -14.34 -2.73 -0.80
N PRO A 162 -14.50 -1.98 -1.90
CA PRO A 162 -13.84 -2.30 -3.16
C PRO A 162 -12.34 -1.96 -3.07
N VAL A 163 -11.49 -2.97 -3.30
CA VAL A 163 -10.03 -2.86 -3.25
C VAL A 163 -9.44 -3.07 -4.63
N ARG A 164 -8.56 -2.17 -5.04
CA ARG A 164 -7.78 -2.28 -6.27
C ARG A 164 -6.45 -2.96 -5.98
N LEU A 165 -6.24 -4.10 -6.60
CA LEU A 165 -5.02 -4.89 -6.52
C LEU A 165 -4.16 -4.60 -7.75
N ALA A 166 -2.97 -4.06 -7.52
CA ALA A 166 -1.98 -3.74 -8.54
C ALA A 166 -0.83 -4.75 -8.54
N VAL A 167 -0.10 -4.77 -9.65
CA VAL A 167 1.16 -5.51 -9.80
C VAL A 167 2.21 -4.92 -8.84
N ALA A 168 2.93 -5.77 -8.11
CA ALA A 168 3.95 -5.32 -7.16
C ALA A 168 5.27 -4.95 -7.85
N ASP A 169 5.69 -5.76 -8.82
CA ASP A 169 6.86 -5.53 -9.67
C ASP A 169 6.52 -5.98 -11.10
N ASP A 170 6.90 -5.15 -12.06
CA ASP A 170 6.50 -5.25 -13.45
C ASP A 170 7.56 -5.90 -14.35
N ASP A 171 8.69 -6.33 -13.75
CA ASP A 171 9.77 -7.07 -14.42
C ASP A 171 9.21 -8.37 -15.04
N PRO A 172 9.41 -8.60 -16.36
CA PRO A 172 8.83 -9.72 -17.08
C PRO A 172 9.34 -11.10 -16.61
N ALA A 173 10.47 -11.16 -15.89
CA ALA A 173 10.97 -12.41 -15.33
C ALA A 173 10.12 -12.88 -14.12
N LEU A 174 9.50 -11.94 -13.40
CA LEU A 174 8.66 -12.21 -12.23
C LEU A 174 7.23 -12.58 -12.63
N ALA A 175 6.56 -13.36 -11.77
CA ALA A 175 5.24 -13.88 -12.07
C ALA A 175 4.08 -12.91 -11.72
N HIS A 176 4.37 -11.74 -11.14
CA HIS A 176 3.35 -10.84 -10.58
C HIS A 176 2.26 -10.46 -11.59
N ARG A 177 2.66 -9.96 -12.77
CA ARG A 177 1.72 -9.53 -13.81
C ARG A 177 0.89 -10.69 -14.34
N ASP A 178 1.55 -11.78 -14.75
CA ASP A 178 0.90 -12.96 -15.33
C ASP A 178 -0.16 -13.52 -14.37
N ASN A 179 0.21 -13.66 -13.09
CA ASN A 179 -0.70 -14.15 -12.06
C ASN A 179 -1.86 -13.19 -11.80
N LEU A 180 -1.61 -11.88 -11.69
CA LEU A 180 -2.66 -10.90 -11.45
C LEU A 180 -3.67 -10.87 -12.60
N MET A 181 -3.19 -10.93 -13.85
CA MET A 181 -4.04 -11.00 -15.03
C MET A 181 -4.84 -12.29 -15.09
N LEU A 182 -4.23 -13.42 -14.69
CA LEU A 182 -4.94 -14.70 -14.64
C LEU A 182 -6.01 -14.72 -13.56
N LEU A 183 -5.72 -14.22 -12.35
CA LEU A 183 -6.71 -14.06 -11.27
C LEU A 183 -7.88 -13.16 -11.69
N ALA A 184 -7.63 -12.11 -12.48
CA ALA A 184 -8.67 -11.25 -13.01
C ALA A 184 -9.67 -11.95 -13.93
N THR A 185 -9.37 -13.16 -14.39
CA THR A 185 -10.28 -13.99 -15.18
C THR A 185 -11.18 -14.91 -14.35
N ALA A 186 -11.06 -14.89 -13.02
CA ALA A 186 -11.78 -15.77 -12.10
C ALA A 186 -12.67 -14.99 -11.10
N PRO A 187 -13.63 -14.16 -11.58
CA PRO A 187 -14.54 -13.44 -10.70
C PRO A 187 -15.38 -14.41 -9.85
N GLY A 188 -15.72 -14.00 -8.62
CA GLY A 188 -16.40 -14.82 -7.62
C GLY A 188 -15.46 -15.71 -6.79
N THR A 189 -14.18 -15.84 -7.18
CA THR A 189 -13.20 -16.59 -6.39
C THR A 189 -12.93 -15.85 -5.08
N ARG A 190 -13.00 -16.57 -3.96
CA ARG A 190 -12.66 -16.05 -2.64
C ARG A 190 -11.24 -16.43 -2.28
N LEU A 191 -10.45 -15.43 -1.92
CA LEU A 191 -9.05 -15.59 -1.60
C LEU A 191 -8.74 -14.89 -0.29
N ARG A 192 -7.86 -15.52 0.48
CA ARG A 192 -7.10 -14.83 1.50
C ARG A 192 -5.89 -14.20 0.83
N ILE A 193 -5.62 -12.92 1.08
CA ILE A 193 -4.53 -12.19 0.43
C ILE A 193 -3.63 -11.48 1.44
N ILE A 194 -2.37 -11.28 1.02
CA ILE A 194 -1.42 -10.37 1.63
C ILE A 194 -1.06 -9.32 0.58
N GLY A 195 -1.28 -8.05 0.90
CA GLY A 195 -0.94 -6.93 0.03
C GLY A 195 -0.22 -5.82 0.77
N ARG A 196 0.54 -5.01 0.03
CA ARG A 196 1.21 -3.81 0.57
C ARG A 196 0.39 -2.57 0.25
N MET A 197 0.22 -1.69 1.23
CA MET A 197 -0.51 -0.44 1.05
C MET A 197 0.10 0.44 -0.05
N VAL A 198 -0.75 0.94 -0.95
CA VAL A 198 -0.42 2.05 -1.86
C VAL A 198 -1.36 3.21 -1.52
N PRO A 199 -0.86 4.30 -0.91
CA PRO A 199 -1.69 5.45 -0.57
C PRO A 199 -2.43 5.99 -1.80
N ALA A 200 -3.75 6.05 -1.72
CA ALA A 200 -4.63 6.52 -2.78
C ALA A 200 -5.98 6.98 -2.19
N LEU A 201 -6.77 7.71 -2.97
CA LEU A 201 -8.13 8.16 -2.60
C LEU A 201 -9.16 7.02 -2.56
N HIS A 202 -8.74 5.81 -2.88
CA HIS A 202 -9.51 4.58 -2.85
C HIS A 202 -8.63 3.46 -2.31
N PRO A 203 -9.19 2.39 -1.73
CA PRO A 203 -8.42 1.25 -1.26
C PRO A 203 -7.58 0.63 -2.38
N ARG A 204 -6.25 0.64 -2.21
CA ARG A 204 -5.31 0.14 -3.20
C ARG A 204 -4.16 -0.60 -2.53
N LEU A 205 -3.85 -1.79 -3.04
CA LEU A 205 -2.73 -2.62 -2.60
C LEU A 205 -1.92 -3.10 -3.80
N THR A 206 -0.61 -3.31 -3.62
CA THR A 206 0.12 -4.26 -4.50
C THR A 206 -0.04 -5.66 -3.95
N LEU A 207 -0.46 -6.62 -4.78
CA LEU A 207 -0.70 -8.00 -4.34
C LEU A 207 0.63 -8.77 -4.23
N LEU A 208 0.91 -9.31 -3.04
CA LEU A 208 2.18 -10.00 -2.74
C LEU A 208 2.03 -11.51 -2.61
N ALA A 209 0.98 -11.96 -1.91
CA ALA A 209 0.68 -13.38 -1.75
C ALA A 209 -0.84 -13.62 -1.71
N CYS A 210 -1.28 -14.81 -2.08
CA CYS A 210 -2.67 -15.24 -1.89
C CYS A 210 -2.78 -16.72 -1.54
N SER A 211 -3.92 -17.12 -0.98
CA SER A 211 -4.30 -18.52 -0.91
C SER A 211 -4.45 -19.07 -2.32
N HIS A 212 -4.17 -20.35 -2.52
CA HIS A 212 -4.35 -20.97 -3.82
C HIS A 212 -5.85 -20.92 -4.24
N PRO A 213 -6.20 -20.52 -5.48
CA PRO A 213 -7.59 -20.44 -5.91
C PRO A 213 -8.36 -21.76 -5.81
N ALA A 214 -7.68 -22.90 -6.03
CA ALA A 214 -8.26 -24.24 -5.84
C ALA A 214 -8.39 -24.68 -4.36
N GLY A 215 -7.96 -23.86 -3.39
CA GLY A 215 -8.14 -24.08 -1.96
C GLY A 215 -6.96 -24.70 -1.20
N GLU A 216 -5.98 -25.28 -1.89
CA GLU A 216 -4.82 -25.93 -1.25
C GLU A 216 -3.55 -25.08 -1.30
N GLY A 217 -3.06 -24.64 -0.14
CA GLY A 217 -1.78 -23.95 0.00
C GLY A 217 -1.82 -22.45 -0.34
N THR A 218 -0.64 -21.89 -0.54
CA THR A 218 -0.42 -20.44 -0.75
C THR A 218 0.55 -20.19 -1.89
N LEU A 219 0.34 -19.05 -2.56
CA LEU A 219 1.10 -18.60 -3.70
C LEU A 219 1.83 -17.30 -3.36
N ASP A 220 3.13 -17.31 -3.60
CA ASP A 220 4.01 -16.14 -3.61
C ASP A 220 3.89 -15.49 -5.01
N LEU A 221 3.16 -14.39 -5.15
CA LEU A 221 2.73 -13.87 -6.47
C LEU A 221 3.89 -13.54 -7.43
N GLY A 222 5.07 -13.23 -6.90
CA GLY A 222 6.25 -12.89 -7.70
C GLY A 222 7.09 -14.08 -8.11
N LEU A 223 6.93 -15.23 -7.44
CA LEU A 223 7.81 -16.40 -7.56
C LEU A 223 7.10 -17.62 -8.14
N ASP A 224 5.86 -17.86 -7.74
CA ASP A 224 5.08 -19.02 -8.20
C ASP A 224 4.29 -18.64 -9.43
N ARG A 225 4.15 -19.55 -10.40
CA ARG A 225 3.40 -19.30 -11.64
C ARG A 225 2.07 -20.05 -11.60
N LEU A 226 0.99 -19.29 -11.52
CA LEU A 226 -0.37 -19.79 -11.63
C LEU A 226 -0.67 -20.14 -13.09
N ARG A 227 -1.38 -21.24 -13.30
CA ARG A 227 -1.85 -21.70 -14.61
C ARG A 227 -3.37 -21.65 -14.65
N ARG A 228 -3.94 -21.61 -15.85
CA ARG A 228 -5.40 -21.57 -16.00
C ARG A 228 -6.11 -22.80 -15.41
N ALA A 229 -5.44 -23.94 -15.37
CA ALA A 229 -5.94 -25.16 -14.73
C ALA A 229 -6.06 -25.05 -13.19
N ASP A 230 -5.36 -24.10 -12.58
CA ASP A 230 -5.37 -23.88 -11.13
C ASP A 230 -6.56 -23.00 -10.69
N LEU A 231 -7.33 -22.47 -11.64
CA LEU A 231 -8.54 -21.69 -11.37
C LEU A 231 -9.75 -22.63 -11.12
N PRO A 232 -10.70 -22.24 -10.24
CA PRO A 232 -11.86 -23.08 -9.93
C PRO A 232 -12.73 -23.46 -11.13
N ASP A 233 -12.89 -22.55 -12.09
CA ASP A 233 -13.52 -22.84 -13.40
C ASP A 233 -12.62 -22.34 -14.54
N PRO A 234 -11.73 -23.19 -15.07
CA PRO A 234 -10.83 -22.84 -16.16
C PRO A 234 -11.56 -22.46 -17.46
N SER A 235 -12.81 -22.92 -17.62
CA SER A 235 -13.63 -22.76 -18.82
C SER A 235 -14.54 -21.53 -18.77
N ALA A 236 -14.68 -20.88 -17.60
CA ALA A 236 -15.53 -19.73 -17.41
C ALA A 236 -15.18 -18.59 -18.40
N PRO A 237 -16.19 -17.96 -19.02
CA PRO A 237 -15.97 -16.80 -19.87
C PRO A 237 -15.47 -15.62 -19.03
N VAL A 238 -14.40 -14.97 -19.50
CA VAL A 238 -13.83 -13.78 -18.87
C VAL A 238 -14.85 -12.64 -18.93
N ARG A 239 -15.22 -12.09 -17.77
CA ARG A 239 -16.07 -10.91 -17.68
C ARG A 239 -15.30 -9.77 -17.04
N PRO A 240 -15.28 -8.57 -17.65
CA PRO A 240 -14.68 -7.42 -17.01
C PRO A 240 -15.47 -7.06 -15.74
N ALA A 241 -14.79 -6.48 -14.76
CA ALA A 241 -15.47 -6.01 -13.57
C ALA A 241 -16.44 -4.87 -13.94
N PRO A 242 -17.57 -4.73 -13.21
CA PRO A 242 -18.46 -3.60 -13.42
C PRO A 242 -17.72 -2.27 -13.18
N PRO A 243 -17.99 -1.24 -13.99
CA PRO A 243 -17.37 0.07 -13.80
C PRO A 243 -17.75 0.61 -12.42
N GLN A 244 -16.76 0.79 -11.55
CA GLN A 244 -16.98 1.36 -10.23
C GLN A 244 -17.04 2.90 -10.32
N PRO A 245 -18.08 3.55 -9.76
CA PRO A 245 -18.11 5.00 -9.65
C PRO A 245 -16.92 5.44 -8.78
N GLY A 246 -16.01 6.18 -9.40
CA GLY A 246 -14.66 6.47 -8.89
C GLY A 246 -13.55 6.19 -9.92
N GLY A 247 -13.89 5.58 -11.05
CA GLY A 247 -12.97 5.16 -12.11
C GLY A 247 -12.35 6.24 -13.01
N SER A 248 -12.58 7.53 -12.77
CA SER A 248 -11.73 8.59 -13.32
C SER A 248 -11.62 9.70 -12.30
N GLY A 249 -10.39 10.04 -11.90
CA GLY A 249 -10.10 11.01 -10.85
C GLY A 249 -10.94 12.26 -10.97
N ALA A 250 -11.96 12.38 -10.12
CA ALA A 250 -12.26 13.68 -9.56
C ALA A 250 -11.04 14.03 -8.70
N GLU A 251 -9.97 14.50 -9.36
CA GLU A 251 -8.76 14.95 -8.70
C GLU A 251 -9.22 15.93 -7.63
N SER A 252 -9.02 15.53 -6.37
CA SER A 252 -9.26 16.40 -5.24
C SER A 252 -8.56 17.72 -5.56
N PRO A 253 -9.25 18.88 -5.53
CA PRO A 253 -8.61 20.16 -5.88
C PRO A 253 -7.46 20.53 -4.94
N LEU A 254 -7.18 19.70 -3.93
CA LEU A 254 -5.93 19.65 -3.18
C LEU A 254 -4.69 19.59 -4.10
N PHE A 255 -4.78 18.95 -5.28
CA PHE A 255 -3.66 18.91 -6.25
C PHE A 255 -3.14 20.31 -6.62
N LEU A 256 -4.01 21.33 -6.56
CA LEU A 256 -3.62 22.71 -6.82
C LEU A 256 -2.64 23.24 -5.77
N LEU A 257 -2.81 22.86 -4.50
CA LEU A 257 -1.87 23.20 -3.43
C LEU A 257 -0.62 22.32 -3.50
N GLU A 258 -0.79 21.01 -3.71
CA GLU A 258 0.33 20.04 -3.82
C GLU A 258 1.32 20.46 -4.90
N ARG A 259 0.81 20.82 -6.09
CA ARG A 259 1.64 21.33 -7.20
C ARG A 259 2.47 22.54 -6.79
N ARG A 260 1.96 23.44 -5.94
CA ARG A 260 2.73 24.62 -5.49
C ARG A 260 3.77 24.26 -4.45
N VAL A 261 3.47 23.32 -3.57
CA VAL A 261 4.44 22.78 -2.60
C VAL A 261 5.60 22.11 -3.33
N GLU A 262 5.32 21.30 -4.35
CA GLU A 262 6.34 20.63 -5.18
C GLU A 262 7.14 21.62 -6.03
N GLN A 263 6.47 22.59 -6.66
CA GLN A 263 7.11 23.63 -7.46
C GLN A 263 8.11 24.46 -6.62
N ALA A 264 7.84 24.70 -5.33
CA ALA A 264 8.77 25.40 -4.45
C ALA A 264 10.11 24.65 -4.28
N VAL A 265 10.09 23.31 -4.28
CA VAL A 265 11.30 22.49 -4.12
C VAL A 265 12.13 22.50 -5.40
N THR A 266 11.48 22.40 -6.56
CA THR A 266 12.17 22.29 -7.86
C THR A 266 12.58 23.64 -8.44
N ALA A 267 11.73 24.65 -8.32
CA ALA A 267 11.91 25.97 -8.95
C ALA A 267 12.19 27.10 -7.94
N GLY A 268 12.21 26.78 -6.65
CA GLY A 268 12.49 27.74 -5.58
C GLY A 268 11.35 28.73 -5.31
N ARG A 269 11.58 29.57 -4.30
CA ARG A 269 10.61 30.59 -3.86
C ARG A 269 10.22 31.58 -4.97
N SER A 270 11.18 32.03 -5.77
CA SER A 270 10.94 33.08 -6.78
C SER A 270 9.90 32.65 -7.83
N ALA A 271 9.86 31.36 -8.18
CA ALA A 271 8.89 30.84 -9.12
C ALA A 271 7.44 31.00 -8.61
N LEU A 272 7.22 30.82 -7.31
CA LEU A 272 5.90 31.02 -6.71
C LEU A 272 5.53 32.51 -6.60
N GLY A 273 6.51 33.39 -6.36
CA GLY A 273 6.28 34.84 -6.30
C GLY A 273 5.85 35.44 -7.65
N MET A 274 6.11 34.73 -8.76
CA MET A 274 5.77 35.16 -10.13
C MET A 274 4.40 34.66 -10.60
N LEU A 275 3.70 33.82 -9.82
CA LEU A 275 2.41 33.22 -10.22
C LEU A 275 1.26 34.21 -10.36
N GLY A 276 1.37 35.40 -9.73
CA GLY A 276 0.31 36.41 -9.76
C GLY A 276 -0.90 36.01 -8.90
N ASP A 277 -2.10 36.32 -9.39
CA ASP A 277 -3.35 36.12 -8.66
C ASP A 277 -3.79 34.64 -8.61
N VAL A 278 -3.92 34.10 -7.40
CA VAL A 278 -4.39 32.74 -7.12
C VAL A 278 -5.86 32.69 -6.67
N THR A 279 -6.62 33.78 -6.83
CA THR A 279 -8.04 33.88 -6.40
C THR A 279 -8.96 32.87 -7.08
N ALA A 280 -8.67 32.48 -8.33
CA ALA A 280 -9.44 31.44 -9.02
C ALA A 280 -9.20 30.05 -8.42
N GLU A 281 -7.93 29.69 -8.18
CA GLU A 281 -7.54 28.40 -7.58
C GLU A 281 -8.09 28.28 -6.16
N THR A 282 -7.93 29.31 -5.33
CA THR A 282 -8.45 29.33 -3.96
C THR A 282 -9.98 29.23 -3.90
N ARG A 283 -10.72 29.88 -4.82
CA ARG A 283 -12.18 29.73 -4.94
C ARG A 283 -12.58 28.30 -5.29
N ARG A 284 -11.87 27.65 -6.21
CA ARG A 284 -12.12 26.25 -6.59
C ARG A 284 -11.92 25.31 -5.40
N ILE A 285 -10.84 25.48 -4.66
CA ILE A 285 -10.54 24.71 -3.44
C ILE A 285 -11.62 24.92 -2.36
N ARG A 286 -12.05 26.17 -2.11
CA ARG A 286 -13.12 26.47 -1.15
C ARG A 286 -14.45 25.84 -1.51
N ARG A 287 -14.84 25.87 -2.80
CA ARG A 287 -16.08 25.24 -3.27
C ARG A 287 -16.11 23.73 -3.07
N ALA A 288 -14.94 23.10 -3.00
CA ALA A 288 -14.81 21.68 -2.68
C ALA A 288 -14.70 21.39 -1.17
N GLY A 289 -14.95 22.39 -0.31
CA GLY A 289 -14.97 22.20 1.15
C GLY A 289 -13.59 22.21 1.81
N LEU A 290 -12.55 22.75 1.16
CA LEU A 290 -11.18 22.77 1.68
C LEU A 290 -10.70 24.21 2.02
N PRO A 291 -11.38 24.97 2.90
CA PRO A 291 -11.03 26.38 3.15
C PRO A 291 -9.62 26.57 3.72
N THR A 292 -9.13 25.64 4.55
CA THR A 292 -7.77 25.66 5.09
C THR A 292 -6.73 25.54 3.98
N ALA A 293 -6.92 24.61 3.04
CA ALA A 293 -6.03 24.45 1.89
C ALA A 293 -5.98 25.72 1.02
N ALA A 294 -7.13 26.38 0.82
CA ALA A 294 -7.19 27.64 0.09
C ALA A 294 -6.45 28.78 0.82
N GLY A 295 -6.56 28.84 2.15
CA GLY A 295 -5.80 29.78 2.98
C GLY A 295 -4.30 29.55 2.90
N LEU A 296 -3.87 28.29 2.96
CA LEU A 296 -2.46 27.90 2.84
C LEU A 296 -1.89 28.21 1.44
N LEU A 297 -2.66 27.97 0.37
CA LEU A 297 -2.25 28.36 -0.99
C LEU A 297 -2.03 29.87 -1.09
N ALA A 298 -2.97 30.67 -0.59
CA ALA A 298 -2.87 32.13 -0.61
C ALA A 298 -1.65 32.62 0.21
N ALA A 299 -1.45 32.07 1.41
CA ALA A 299 -0.36 32.46 2.30
C ALA A 299 1.02 32.04 1.75
N LEU A 300 1.12 30.86 1.13
CA LEU A 300 2.33 30.39 0.47
C LEU A 300 2.73 31.29 -0.70
N CYS A 301 1.79 31.62 -1.60
CA CYS A 301 2.07 32.51 -2.72
C CYS A 301 2.36 33.95 -2.25
N ALA A 302 1.64 34.46 -1.25
CA ALA A 302 1.88 35.79 -0.69
C ALA A 302 3.27 35.90 -0.03
N SER A 303 3.67 34.90 0.77
CA SER A 303 5.01 34.88 1.40
C SER A 303 6.13 34.75 0.36
N ALA A 304 5.89 34.04 -0.75
CA ALA A 304 6.84 33.96 -1.84
C ALA A 304 7.09 35.33 -2.51
N GLY A 305 6.02 36.08 -2.79
CA GLY A 305 6.05 37.39 -3.45
C GLY A 305 6.41 38.57 -2.54
N ARG A 306 6.30 38.43 -1.21
CA ARG A 306 6.59 39.53 -0.26
C ARG A 306 8.06 39.94 -0.34
N ARG A 307 8.31 41.17 -0.78
CA ARG A 307 9.57 41.88 -0.59
C ARG A 307 9.28 43.22 0.06
N GLU A 308 9.74 43.38 1.28
CA GLU A 308 9.61 44.64 2.00
C GLU A 308 10.57 45.68 1.43
N ARG A 309 10.25 46.95 1.62
CA ARG A 309 11.10 48.07 1.24
C ARG A 309 11.43 48.88 2.47
N ASP A 310 12.66 49.36 2.56
CA ASP A 310 13.04 50.33 3.57
C ASP A 310 12.40 51.71 3.30
N LEU A 311 12.60 52.66 4.22
CA LEU A 311 12.11 54.05 4.08
C LEU A 311 12.66 54.77 2.84
N PHE A 312 13.71 54.24 2.21
CA PHE A 312 14.34 54.75 1.00
C PHE A 312 13.91 54.00 -0.27
N GLY A 313 12.95 53.08 -0.16
CA GLY A 313 12.41 52.29 -1.28
C GLY A 313 13.29 51.12 -1.73
N ARG A 314 14.40 50.82 -1.04
CA ARG A 314 15.29 49.70 -1.36
C ARG A 314 14.68 48.40 -0.84
N LEU A 315 14.84 47.31 -1.60
CA LEU A 315 14.32 46.01 -1.20
C LEU A 315 15.10 45.46 0.00
N LEU A 316 14.39 45.08 1.05
CA LEU A 316 14.94 44.35 2.18
C LEU A 316 15.23 42.89 1.79
N PRO A 317 16.11 42.20 2.55
CA PRO A 317 16.29 40.77 2.43
C PRO A 317 14.96 40.02 2.51
N ALA A 318 14.87 38.94 1.76
CA ALA A 318 13.66 38.16 1.69
C ALA A 318 13.46 37.39 3.01
N ASP A 319 12.25 37.41 3.58
CA ASP A 319 11.90 36.61 4.76
C ASP A 319 11.85 35.11 4.38
N THR A 320 12.97 34.41 4.54
CA THR A 320 13.11 32.99 4.19
C THR A 320 12.42 32.08 5.20
N ASP A 321 12.43 32.45 6.47
CA ASP A 321 11.90 31.63 7.56
C ASP A 321 10.37 31.65 7.56
N GLY A 322 9.78 32.81 7.30
CA GLY A 322 8.34 32.94 7.08
C GLY A 322 7.89 32.13 5.87
N PHE A 323 8.60 32.20 4.74
CA PHE A 323 8.28 31.37 3.57
C PHE A 323 8.41 29.87 3.89
N ALA A 324 9.49 29.45 4.53
CA ALA A 324 9.73 28.06 4.92
C ALA A 324 8.62 27.52 5.84
N THR A 325 8.13 28.34 6.78
CA THR A 325 7.02 28.00 7.68
C THR A 325 5.71 27.77 6.92
N HIS A 326 5.37 28.65 5.97
CA HIS A 326 4.16 28.50 5.15
C HIS A 326 4.27 27.28 4.23
N TRP A 327 5.44 27.05 3.64
CA TRP A 327 5.70 25.88 2.82
C TRP A 327 5.57 24.58 3.61
N LEU A 328 6.21 24.50 4.79
CA LEU A 328 6.15 23.31 5.64
C LEU A 328 4.71 23.04 6.12
N THR A 329 3.98 24.09 6.49
CA THR A 329 2.58 23.96 6.91
C THR A 329 1.70 23.46 5.76
N ALA A 330 1.88 24.00 4.55
CA ALA A 330 1.19 23.53 3.35
C ALA A 330 1.52 22.05 3.05
N ALA A 331 2.80 21.67 3.10
CA ALA A 331 3.25 20.30 2.86
C ALA A 331 2.73 19.30 3.90
N ARG A 332 2.69 19.69 5.19
CA ARG A 332 2.13 18.87 6.27
C ARG A 332 0.61 18.74 6.13
N TYR A 333 -0.07 19.81 5.76
CA TYR A 333 -1.52 19.81 5.53
C TYR A 333 -1.90 18.87 4.37
N THR A 334 -1.23 18.97 3.22
CA THR A 334 -1.54 18.10 2.07
C THR A 334 -1.31 16.63 2.41
N ALA A 335 -0.20 16.30 3.08
CA ALA A 335 0.07 14.94 3.55
C ALA A 335 -1.01 14.44 4.52
N ALA A 336 -1.40 15.23 5.52
CA ALA A 336 -2.41 14.86 6.50
C ALA A 336 -3.80 14.66 5.87
N VAL A 337 -4.18 15.49 4.89
CA VAL A 337 -5.45 15.31 4.16
C VAL A 337 -5.41 14.06 3.29
N ALA A 338 -4.30 13.80 2.59
CA ALA A 338 -4.15 12.60 1.77
C ALA A 338 -4.22 11.32 2.63
N GLU A 339 -3.53 11.29 3.76
CA GLU A 339 -3.62 10.19 4.75
C GLU A 339 -5.05 10.01 5.27
N SER A 340 -5.74 11.11 5.60
CA SER A 340 -7.11 11.06 6.12
C SER A 340 -8.12 10.56 5.06
N LEU A 341 -8.01 11.04 3.82
CA LEU A 341 -8.86 10.60 2.72
C LEU A 341 -8.60 9.14 2.37
N CYS A 342 -7.33 8.70 2.39
CA CYS A 342 -7.00 7.30 2.21
C CYS A 342 -7.61 6.44 3.32
N ALA A 343 -7.41 6.81 4.59
CA ALA A 343 -7.98 6.09 5.73
C ALA A 343 -9.52 5.99 5.66
N ALA A 344 -10.20 7.10 5.34
CA ALA A 344 -11.65 7.12 5.18
C ALA A 344 -12.14 6.21 4.05
N ALA A 345 -11.36 6.04 2.98
CA ALA A 345 -11.71 5.15 1.88
C ALA A 345 -11.71 3.67 2.27
N TRP A 346 -11.01 3.31 3.36
CA TRP A 346 -11.00 1.97 3.95
C TRP A 346 -12.09 1.75 5.00
N GLU A 347 -12.94 2.75 5.27
CA GLU A 347 -14.11 2.56 6.12
C GLU A 347 -15.24 1.87 5.33
N PRO A 348 -16.00 0.95 5.96
CA PRO A 348 -17.16 0.35 5.31
C PRO A 348 -18.14 1.44 4.89
N PRO A 349 -18.73 1.36 3.68
CA PRO A 349 -19.78 2.29 3.30
C PRO A 349 -20.91 2.19 4.33
N LEU A 350 -21.31 3.34 4.90
CA LEU A 350 -22.46 3.42 5.79
C LEU A 350 -23.62 2.73 5.09
N ARG A 351 -24.10 1.60 5.66
CA ARG A 351 -25.31 0.94 5.18
C ARG A 351 -26.40 2.00 5.23
N ARG A 352 -26.78 2.57 4.08
CA ARG A 352 -28.01 3.33 3.97
C ARG A 352 -29.10 2.36 4.41
N SER A 353 -29.63 2.58 5.61
CA SER A 353 -30.76 1.86 6.14
C SER A 353 -31.82 1.89 5.06
N ALA A 354 -32.07 0.74 4.43
CA ALA A 354 -33.15 0.58 3.47
C ALA A 354 -34.40 1.10 4.19
N GLY A 355 -35.01 2.15 3.63
CA GLY A 355 -36.18 2.78 4.19
C GLY A 355 -37.22 1.71 4.50
N ARG A 356 -37.63 1.64 5.76
CA ARG A 356 -38.78 0.86 6.20
C ARG A 356 -39.93 1.21 5.24
N PRO A 357 -40.58 0.24 4.57
CA PRO A 357 -41.69 0.58 3.69
C PRO A 357 -42.76 1.28 4.53
N LEU A 358 -43.14 2.49 4.10
CA LEU A 358 -44.30 3.19 4.63
C LEU A 358 -45.53 2.32 4.38
N ASP A 359 -46.03 1.70 5.43
CA ASP A 359 -47.37 1.11 5.44
C ASP A 359 -48.36 2.20 5.01
N ARG A 360 -48.95 2.02 3.83
CA ARG A 360 -50.09 2.83 3.41
C ARG A 360 -51.26 2.51 4.34
N PRO A 361 -51.96 3.51 4.91
CA PRO A 361 -53.17 3.23 5.66
C PRO A 361 -54.23 2.67 4.71
N ARG A 362 -54.84 1.54 5.11
CA ARG A 362 -56.05 1.03 4.47
C ARG A 362 -57.16 2.07 4.69
N SER A 363 -57.64 2.63 3.59
CA SER A 363 -58.89 3.41 3.55
C SER A 363 -60.06 2.51 3.95
N GLY A 364 -60.77 2.92 5.01
CA GLY A 364 -62.14 2.49 5.30
C GLY A 364 -63.15 3.37 4.58
#